data_AF-A0A8J5UWC8-F1
#
_entry.id   AF-A0A8J5UWC8-F1
#
_cell.length_a   1.000
_cell.length_b   1.000
_cell.length_c   1.000
_cell.angle_alpha   90.00
_cell.angle_beta   90.00
_cell.angle_gamma   90.00
#
_symmetry.space_group_name_H-M   'P 1'
#
loop_
_entity.id
_entity.type
_entity.pdbx_description
1 polymer ?
#
loop_
_entity_poly.entity_id
_entity_poly.type
_entity_poly.pdbx_seq_one_letter_code
_entity_poly.pdbx_strand_id
1 'polypeptide(L)'
;MILLAMNTRMFADVHVIQSFDVPVPDVPIKGARIRVVCAGACYHPKRSPSLGSLTSVSSASSLATESSVEGDFPVILPHYGVRDAALFPGYEVAGIIESLGSGVTDDCNFVVGDRVILYPFEGIPNGYVEYLVVHDLKYLIKVPENMSLSIAAMLPAGALLAMNTVFAAHEHVQQLLKERPEDQVCKILIVGTGGLALWTLRIAAYYFSNVQNKVTITVASLRDDGLLMAQEFQQVNVVEWNEGLYEKQLIERTMDACQGQVDVVIDYGTTSRSLHRSLQCLGKGGVVFVIKEVADRLLPKFSKRADERQQNIKSIEPGSLDQLSELVQLVASGKIEPPPHTVYPAEEAMDVVHKLCHSEIQGRAILRFYPAD
;
A
#
# COMPACT_ATOMS: atom_id res chain seq x y z
N MET A 1 20.36 -28.20 -4.83
CA MET A 1 20.75 -26.82 -5.22
C MET A 1 20.24 -25.90 -4.14
N ILE A 2 21.03 -24.93 -3.71
CA ILE A 2 20.79 -24.10 -2.55
C ILE A 2 20.41 -22.69 -3.06
N LEU A 3 19.41 -22.03 -2.46
CA LEU A 3 18.83 -20.77 -2.95
C LEU A 3 18.86 -19.65 -1.91
N LEU A 4 18.87 -18.41 -2.37
CA LEU A 4 18.75 -17.23 -1.54
C LEU A 4 17.28 -16.99 -1.10
N ALA A 5 17.03 -17.02 0.20
CA ALA A 5 15.84 -16.48 0.83
C ALA A 5 16.22 -15.34 1.77
N MET A 6 15.41 -14.28 1.78
CA MET A 6 15.58 -13.16 2.72
C MET A 6 14.51 -13.22 3.81
N ASN A 7 14.95 -13.11 5.05
CA ASN A 7 14.06 -12.93 6.18
C ASN A 7 14.62 -11.85 7.11
N THR A 8 13.73 -11.10 7.75
CA THR A 8 14.15 -10.12 8.76
C THR A 8 14.29 -10.83 10.10
N ARG A 9 15.51 -10.83 10.67
CA ARG A 9 15.75 -11.29 12.05
C ARG A 9 16.22 -10.12 12.91
N MET A 10 15.85 -10.14 14.19
CA MET A 10 16.27 -9.15 15.18
C MET A 10 17.51 -9.68 15.90
N PHE A 11 18.63 -8.96 15.80
CA PHE A 11 19.86 -9.25 16.52
C PHE A 11 20.32 -7.98 17.23
N ALA A 12 20.42 -8.02 18.57
CA ALA A 12 20.95 -6.91 19.39
C ALA A 12 20.36 -5.52 19.04
N ASP A 13 19.02 -5.43 18.99
CA ASP A 13 18.27 -4.20 18.69
C ASP A 13 18.52 -3.58 17.30
N VAL A 14 19.13 -4.33 16.37
CA VAL A 14 19.28 -3.98 14.95
C VAL A 14 18.61 -5.05 14.08
N HIS A 15 17.76 -4.63 13.14
CA HIS A 15 17.21 -5.54 12.14
C HIS A 15 18.26 -5.86 11.07
N VAL A 16 18.57 -7.15 10.96
CA VAL A 16 19.49 -7.66 9.94
C VAL A 16 18.67 -8.43 8.92
N ILE A 17 18.75 -8.00 7.66
CA ILE A 17 18.29 -8.84 6.54
C ILE A 17 19.38 -9.87 6.32
N GLN A 18 19.08 -11.12 6.66
CA GLN A 18 19.99 -12.22 6.43
C GLN A 18 19.55 -12.95 5.17
N SER A 19 20.50 -13.10 4.26
CA SER A 19 20.42 -14.03 3.16
C SER A 19 20.79 -15.41 3.67
N PHE A 20 19.94 -16.39 3.40
CA PHE A 20 20.25 -17.77 3.72
C PHE A 20 19.77 -18.70 2.63
N ASP A 21 20.45 -19.83 2.66
CA ASP A 21 20.45 -20.90 1.71
C ASP A 21 19.28 -21.86 2.01
N VAL A 22 18.28 -21.93 1.13
CA VAL A 22 17.09 -22.79 1.26
C VAL A 22 16.99 -23.83 0.13
N PRO A 23 16.39 -25.01 0.38
CA PRO A 23 16.10 -25.96 -0.70
C PRO A 23 15.14 -25.36 -1.73
N VAL A 24 15.40 -25.65 -3.02
CA VAL A 24 14.44 -25.35 -4.09
C VAL A 24 13.14 -26.12 -3.79
N PRO A 25 11.98 -25.44 -3.73
CA PRO A 25 10.71 -26.12 -3.48
C PRO A 25 10.33 -27.03 -4.65
N ASP A 26 9.73 -28.17 -4.33
CA ASP A 26 9.16 -29.09 -5.31
C ASP A 26 7.97 -28.47 -6.02
N VAL A 27 7.80 -28.78 -7.30
CA VAL A 27 6.71 -28.26 -8.13
C VAL A 27 5.40 -28.94 -7.71
N PRO A 28 4.36 -28.20 -7.27
CA PRO A 28 3.09 -28.81 -6.93
C PRO A 28 2.44 -29.47 -8.14
N ILE A 29 1.79 -30.63 -7.97
CA ILE A 29 1.21 -31.43 -9.07
C ILE A 29 0.31 -30.61 -9.99
N LYS A 30 -0.53 -29.72 -9.44
CA LYS A 30 -1.46 -28.86 -10.20
C LYS A 30 -1.02 -27.39 -10.29
N GLY A 31 0.21 -27.12 -9.86
CA GLY A 31 0.73 -25.78 -9.67
C GLY A 31 1.87 -25.43 -10.62
N ALA A 32 2.57 -24.37 -10.26
CA ALA A 32 3.76 -23.92 -10.96
C ALA A 32 4.87 -23.56 -9.95
N ARG A 33 6.11 -23.66 -10.42
CA ARG A 33 7.25 -23.00 -9.80
C ARG A 33 7.67 -21.83 -10.66
N ILE A 34 7.81 -20.68 -10.03
CA ILE A 34 8.12 -19.40 -10.64
C ILE A 34 9.56 -19.06 -10.25
N ARG A 35 10.39 -18.75 -11.24
CA ARG A 35 11.66 -18.06 -11.02
C ARG A 35 11.34 -16.58 -10.81
N VAL A 36 11.52 -16.10 -9.59
CA VAL A 36 11.21 -14.70 -9.21
C VAL A 36 12.28 -13.80 -9.79
N VAL A 37 11.88 -12.81 -10.59
CA VAL A 37 12.82 -11.84 -11.18
C VAL A 37 12.82 -10.54 -10.38
N CYS A 38 11.63 -10.05 -10.03
CA CYS A 38 11.44 -8.81 -9.30
C CYS A 38 10.48 -9.03 -8.12
N ALA A 39 10.79 -8.40 -6.99
CA ALA A 39 9.87 -8.29 -5.86
C ALA A 39 9.76 -6.85 -5.36
N GLY A 40 8.55 -6.39 -5.05
CA GLY A 40 8.32 -5.10 -4.42
C GLY A 40 8.89 -5.05 -3.01
N ALA A 41 9.60 -3.96 -2.69
CA ALA A 41 10.08 -3.68 -1.34
C ALA A 41 9.17 -2.67 -0.64
N CYS A 42 8.71 -3.04 0.55
CA CYS A 42 7.95 -2.18 1.45
C CYS A 42 8.41 -2.43 2.88
N TYR A 43 8.32 -1.40 3.72
CA TYR A 43 8.68 -1.52 5.13
C TYR A 43 7.42 -1.50 6.00
N HIS A 44 7.44 -2.30 7.07
CA HIS A 44 6.44 -2.18 8.13
C HIS A 44 7.10 -1.61 9.38
N PRO A 45 6.67 -0.44 9.89
CA PRO A 45 7.20 0.08 11.14
C PRO A 45 6.80 -0.86 12.27
N LYS A 46 7.79 -1.55 12.86
CA LYS A 46 7.56 -2.32 14.09
C LYS A 46 7.81 -1.41 15.28
N ARG A 47 7.05 -1.63 16.36
CA ARG A 47 7.44 -1.11 17.67
C ARG A 47 8.47 -2.06 18.25
N SER A 48 9.62 -1.54 18.67
CA SER A 48 10.47 -2.19 19.65
C SER A 48 9.60 -2.57 20.85
N PRO A 49 9.58 -3.85 21.30
CA PRO A 49 8.93 -4.18 22.55
C PRO A 49 9.66 -3.40 23.65
N SER A 50 8.93 -2.59 24.43
CA SER A 50 9.48 -1.99 25.65
C SER A 50 10.10 -3.11 26.50
N LEU A 51 11.31 -2.91 27.01
CA LEU A 51 11.92 -3.78 28.02
C LEU A 51 10.98 -3.91 29.23
N GLY A 52 10.12 -4.92 29.20
CA GLY A 52 9.12 -5.18 30.22
C GLY A 52 8.38 -6.50 30.03
N SER A 53 8.76 -7.32 29.05
CA SER A 53 8.11 -8.63 28.83
C SER A 53 9.15 -9.68 28.47
N LEU A 54 10.02 -9.98 29.44
CA LEU A 54 10.61 -11.30 29.57
C LEU A 54 9.82 -12.05 30.63
N THR A 55 8.89 -12.90 30.20
CA THR A 55 8.67 -14.25 30.78
C THR A 55 7.69 -15.02 29.90
N SER A 56 8.06 -16.25 29.59
CA SER A 56 7.36 -17.20 28.74
C SER A 56 6.21 -17.93 29.47
N VAL A 57 5.38 -18.59 28.65
CA VAL A 57 4.55 -19.79 28.85
C VAL A 57 3.26 -19.76 29.73
N SER A 58 2.16 -20.03 29.01
CA SER A 58 1.05 -20.95 29.34
C SER A 58 -0.27 -20.44 29.97
N SER A 59 -1.34 -20.82 29.25
CA SER A 59 -2.69 -21.22 29.71
C SER A 59 -3.76 -20.18 30.00
N ALA A 60 -4.96 -20.51 29.51
CA ALA A 60 -6.22 -19.78 29.56
C ALA A 60 -6.80 -19.60 30.97
N SER A 61 -7.43 -18.45 31.24
CA SER A 61 -8.79 -18.34 31.82
C SER A 61 -9.14 -16.89 32.17
N SER A 62 -10.43 -16.60 32.02
CA SER A 62 -11.18 -15.36 32.19
C SER A 62 -11.10 -14.69 33.58
N LEU A 63 -11.19 -13.35 33.65
CA LEU A 63 -12.25 -12.57 34.34
C LEU A 63 -11.85 -11.08 34.53
N ALA A 64 -12.88 -10.25 34.58
CA ALA A 64 -12.91 -8.79 34.50
C ALA A 64 -12.51 -8.03 35.79
N THR A 65 -12.22 -6.72 35.63
CA THR A 65 -12.61 -5.51 36.44
C THR A 65 -11.52 -4.44 36.35
N GLU A 66 -11.75 -3.30 35.70
CA GLU A 66 -12.28 -1.99 36.18
C GLU A 66 -11.19 -0.90 36.27
N SER A 67 -11.50 0.20 35.60
CA SER A 67 -11.08 1.61 35.72
C SER A 67 -10.11 2.02 36.85
N SER A 68 -9.08 2.83 36.52
CA SER A 68 -9.01 4.29 36.80
C SER A 68 -7.63 4.93 36.60
N VAL A 69 -7.65 6.13 35.99
CA VAL A 69 -6.90 7.39 36.29
C VAL A 69 -5.38 7.48 36.02
N GLU A 70 -5.08 8.50 35.19
CA GLU A 70 -3.91 9.40 35.09
C GLU A 70 -2.51 8.93 35.54
N GLY A 71 -1.56 9.09 34.63
CA GLY A 71 -0.13 9.10 34.92
C GLY A 71 0.66 9.61 33.72
N ASP A 72 0.99 10.91 33.75
CA ASP A 72 2.01 11.55 32.92
C ASP A 72 3.39 10.89 33.08
N PHE A 73 4.27 11.08 32.08
CA PHE A 73 5.74 10.86 31.98
C PHE A 73 6.22 9.81 30.95
N PRO A 74 7.37 10.07 30.29
CA PRO A 74 7.68 11.21 29.43
C PRO A 74 7.56 10.81 27.94
N VAL A 75 7.03 11.73 27.15
CA VAL A 75 7.05 11.63 25.69
C VAL A 75 8.51 11.72 25.23
N ILE A 76 9.09 10.60 24.80
CA ILE A 76 10.26 10.64 23.93
C ILE A 76 9.80 11.32 22.65
N LEU A 77 10.18 12.58 22.47
CA LEU A 77 10.05 13.29 21.21
C LEU A 77 10.65 12.42 20.10
N PRO A 78 9.94 12.16 18.98
CA PRO A 78 10.57 11.57 17.82
C PRO A 78 11.40 12.69 17.16
N HIS A 79 12.61 12.91 17.69
CA HIS A 79 13.63 13.58 16.90
C HIS A 79 13.93 12.72 15.67
N TYR A 80 14.13 13.40 14.54
CA TYR A 80 14.67 12.86 13.30
C TYR A 80 15.71 11.76 13.56
N GLY A 81 15.42 10.51 13.16
CA GLY A 81 16.41 9.43 13.19
C GLY A 81 15.84 8.05 13.49
N VAL A 82 15.76 7.22 12.45
CA VAL A 82 15.55 5.76 12.46
C VAL A 82 14.19 5.25 13.00
N ARG A 83 13.30 4.88 12.07
CA ARG A 83 12.15 4.00 12.37
C ARG A 83 12.60 2.54 12.26
N ASP A 84 12.38 1.77 13.31
CA ASP A 84 12.64 0.32 13.31
C ASP A 84 11.67 -0.38 12.34
N ALA A 85 12.20 -1.10 11.35
CA ALA A 85 11.38 -1.70 10.30
C ALA A 85 11.88 -3.04 9.81
N ALA A 86 10.92 -3.92 9.54
CA ALA A 86 11.14 -5.15 8.81
C ALA A 86 10.66 -4.99 7.36
N LEU A 87 11.24 -5.78 6.45
CA LEU A 87 10.64 -5.95 5.14
C LEU A 87 9.26 -6.57 5.30
N PHE A 88 8.28 -5.98 4.61
CA PHE A 88 6.99 -6.62 4.40
C PHE A 88 7.21 -7.93 3.61
N PRO A 89 6.49 -9.03 3.83
CA PRO A 89 6.91 -10.38 3.39
C PRO A 89 7.09 -10.64 1.88
N GLY A 90 6.93 -9.62 1.02
CA GLY A 90 7.23 -9.68 -0.40
C GLY A 90 6.08 -10.21 -1.25
N TYR A 91 4.82 -9.82 -0.99
CA TYR A 91 3.65 -10.30 -1.76
C TYR A 91 3.53 -9.70 -3.17
N GLU A 92 4.51 -8.92 -3.59
CA GLU A 92 4.56 -8.19 -4.84
C GLU A 92 5.59 -8.83 -5.76
N VAL A 93 5.27 -10.00 -6.33
CA VAL A 93 6.23 -10.82 -7.09
C VAL A 93 5.91 -10.78 -8.58
N ALA A 94 6.94 -10.58 -9.39
CA ALA A 94 6.92 -10.81 -10.82
C ALA A 94 8.07 -11.74 -11.23
N GLY A 95 7.77 -12.70 -12.09
CA GLY A 95 8.73 -13.72 -12.48
C GLY A 95 8.36 -14.45 -13.75
N ILE A 96 9.01 -15.57 -13.96
CA ILE A 96 8.85 -16.44 -15.13
C ILE A 96 8.48 -17.84 -14.65
N ILE A 97 7.48 -18.46 -15.28
CA ILE A 97 7.16 -19.88 -15.02
C ILE A 97 8.37 -20.71 -15.42
N GLU A 98 9.03 -21.32 -14.44
CA GLU A 98 10.17 -22.20 -14.68
C GLU A 98 9.74 -23.65 -14.86
N SER A 99 8.72 -24.10 -14.11
CA SER A 99 8.17 -25.44 -14.26
C SER A 99 6.67 -25.46 -13.96
N LEU A 100 5.95 -26.31 -14.68
CA LEU A 100 4.56 -26.66 -14.40
C LEU A 100 4.50 -28.05 -13.75
N GLY A 101 3.49 -28.26 -12.92
CA GLY A 101 3.23 -29.54 -12.28
C GLY A 101 2.81 -30.64 -13.26
N SER A 102 3.10 -31.90 -12.94
CA SER A 102 2.80 -33.04 -13.80
C SER A 102 1.31 -33.32 -14.02
N GLY A 103 0.43 -32.72 -13.20
CA GLY A 103 -1.02 -32.79 -13.33
C GLY A 103 -1.64 -31.52 -13.90
N VAL A 104 -0.84 -30.57 -14.40
CA VAL A 104 -1.32 -29.42 -15.17
C VAL A 104 -1.64 -29.89 -16.59
N THR A 105 -2.85 -29.56 -17.06
CA THR A 105 -3.35 -29.95 -18.38
C THR A 105 -2.91 -28.93 -19.44
N ASP A 106 -2.85 -29.36 -20.71
CA ASP A 106 -2.39 -28.51 -21.83
C ASP A 106 -3.30 -27.30 -22.10
N ASP A 107 -4.54 -27.30 -21.60
CA ASP A 107 -5.53 -26.23 -21.72
C ASP A 107 -5.46 -25.17 -20.59
N CYS A 108 -4.49 -25.27 -19.68
CA CYS A 108 -4.36 -24.37 -18.53
C CYS A 108 -3.98 -22.91 -18.86
N ASN A 109 -3.83 -22.57 -20.15
CA ASN A 109 -3.37 -21.28 -20.67
C ASN A 109 -1.95 -20.87 -20.27
N PHE A 110 -1.18 -21.69 -19.53
CA PHE A 110 0.19 -21.39 -19.11
C PHE A 110 1.20 -22.34 -19.73
N VAL A 111 2.37 -21.80 -20.07
CA VAL A 111 3.53 -22.57 -20.53
C VAL A 111 4.79 -22.12 -19.77
N VAL A 112 5.79 -23.01 -19.71
CA VAL A 112 7.12 -22.65 -19.21
C VAL A 112 7.68 -21.49 -20.05
N GLY A 113 8.22 -20.48 -19.38
CA GLY A 113 8.69 -19.24 -20.00
C GLY A 113 7.68 -18.09 -19.93
N ASP A 114 6.41 -18.34 -19.61
CA ASP A 114 5.43 -17.26 -19.43
C ASP A 114 5.85 -16.33 -18.29
N ARG A 115 5.72 -15.03 -18.55
CA ARG A 115 5.93 -13.95 -17.58
C ARG A 115 4.66 -13.79 -16.74
N VAL A 116 4.79 -13.81 -15.42
CA VAL A 116 3.63 -13.82 -14.52
C VAL A 116 3.84 -12.96 -13.27
N ILE A 117 2.72 -12.49 -12.72
CA ILE A 117 2.61 -11.97 -11.36
C ILE A 117 1.68 -12.86 -10.53
N LEU A 118 1.81 -12.77 -9.22
CA LEU A 118 1.02 -13.55 -8.27
C LEU A 118 0.00 -12.66 -7.54
N TYR A 119 -1.28 -13.01 -7.63
CA TYR A 119 -2.34 -12.39 -6.83
C TYR A 119 -2.15 -12.69 -5.33
N PRO A 120 -2.29 -11.71 -4.42
CA PRO A 120 -2.11 -11.92 -2.99
C PRO A 120 -3.32 -12.64 -2.36
N PHE A 121 -3.22 -13.96 -2.17
CA PHE A 121 -4.23 -14.78 -1.51
C PHE A 121 -3.81 -15.17 -0.08
N GLU A 122 -4.76 -15.67 0.71
CA GLU A 122 -4.48 -16.14 2.08
C GLU A 122 -3.53 -17.34 2.06
N GLY A 123 -2.40 -17.23 2.77
CA GLY A 123 -1.35 -18.26 2.78
C GLY A 123 -0.34 -18.15 1.64
N ILE A 124 -0.29 -17.02 0.93
CA ILE A 124 0.77 -16.71 -0.05
C ILE A 124 2.17 -16.86 0.58
N PRO A 125 3.12 -17.54 -0.08
CA PRO A 125 4.50 -17.62 0.40
C PRO A 125 5.21 -16.27 0.34
N ASN A 126 6.24 -16.09 1.16
CA ASN A 126 7.09 -14.90 1.12
C ASN A 126 7.81 -14.80 -0.23
N GLY A 127 7.83 -13.61 -0.83
CA GLY A 127 8.32 -13.44 -2.19
C GLY A 127 9.77 -12.99 -2.34
N TYR A 128 10.50 -12.75 -1.24
CA TYR A 128 11.96 -12.52 -1.31
C TYR A 128 12.72 -13.83 -1.36
N VAL A 129 12.45 -14.60 -2.41
CA VAL A 129 13.03 -15.90 -2.71
C VAL A 129 13.32 -15.95 -4.19
N GLU A 130 14.35 -16.69 -4.58
CA GLU A 130 14.68 -16.92 -6.00
C GLU A 130 13.62 -17.76 -6.74
N TYR A 131 13.00 -18.71 -6.02
CA TYR A 131 11.95 -19.57 -6.55
C TYR A 131 10.74 -19.61 -5.62
N LEU A 132 9.57 -19.40 -6.19
CA LEU A 132 8.30 -19.38 -5.49
C LEU A 132 7.35 -20.41 -6.10
N VAL A 133 6.64 -21.16 -5.26
CA VAL A 133 5.64 -22.15 -5.71
C VAL A 133 4.24 -21.63 -5.53
N VAL A 134 3.39 -21.94 -6.51
CA VAL A 134 1.97 -21.61 -6.50
C VAL A 134 1.20 -22.90 -6.74
N HIS A 135 0.33 -23.26 -5.81
CA HIS A 135 -0.40 -24.54 -5.85
C HIS A 135 -1.58 -24.53 -6.82
N ASP A 136 -2.13 -23.35 -7.12
CA ASP A 136 -3.30 -23.16 -7.96
C ASP A 136 -3.03 -22.05 -8.97
N LEU A 137 -2.99 -22.42 -10.26
CA LEU A 137 -2.64 -21.51 -11.36
C LEU A 137 -3.62 -20.34 -11.50
N LYS A 138 -4.82 -20.42 -10.92
CA LYS A 138 -5.79 -19.33 -10.98
C LYS A 138 -5.28 -18.02 -10.37
N TYR A 139 -4.30 -18.08 -9.46
CA TYR A 139 -3.71 -16.90 -8.83
C TYR A 139 -2.59 -16.26 -9.68
N LEU A 140 -2.23 -16.88 -10.81
CA LEU A 140 -1.27 -16.33 -11.74
C LEU A 140 -1.98 -15.45 -12.76
N ILE A 141 -1.35 -14.33 -13.07
CA ILE A 141 -1.78 -13.43 -14.13
C ILE A 141 -0.60 -13.23 -15.06
N LYS A 142 -0.84 -13.43 -16.36
CA LYS A 142 0.18 -13.20 -17.40
C LYS A 142 0.53 -11.73 -17.50
N VAL A 143 1.82 -11.47 -17.62
CA VAL A 143 2.38 -10.14 -17.87
C VAL A 143 2.66 -10.01 -19.37
N PRO A 144 2.06 -9.05 -20.07
CA PRO A 144 2.36 -8.78 -21.46
C PRO A 144 3.84 -8.42 -21.69
N GLU A 145 4.38 -8.81 -22.85
CA GLU A 145 5.81 -8.62 -23.14
C GLU A 145 6.28 -7.16 -23.10
N ASN A 146 5.38 -6.23 -23.42
CA ASN A 146 5.66 -4.80 -23.46
C ASN A 146 5.68 -4.10 -22.09
N MET A 147 5.37 -4.80 -20.99
CA MET A 147 5.50 -4.27 -19.62
C MET A 147 6.73 -4.88 -18.96
N SER A 148 7.62 -4.13 -18.33
CA SER A 148 8.76 -4.73 -17.61
C SER A 148 8.33 -5.49 -16.34
N LEU A 149 9.07 -6.52 -15.93
CA LEU A 149 8.79 -7.26 -14.68
C LEU A 149 8.95 -6.39 -13.43
N SER A 150 9.77 -5.33 -13.47
CA SER A 150 9.87 -4.37 -12.36
C SER A 150 8.57 -3.59 -12.15
N ILE A 151 7.91 -3.17 -13.23
CA ILE A 151 6.59 -2.51 -13.18
C ILE A 151 5.53 -3.53 -12.77
N ALA A 152 5.54 -4.72 -13.36
CA ALA A 152 4.56 -5.76 -13.06
C ALA A 152 4.56 -6.15 -11.58
N ALA A 153 5.74 -6.21 -10.93
CA ALA A 153 5.86 -6.52 -9.51
C ALA A 153 5.11 -5.51 -8.61
N MET A 154 4.91 -4.28 -9.05
CA MET A 154 4.22 -3.24 -8.28
C MET A 154 2.69 -3.40 -8.23
N LEU A 155 2.13 -4.27 -9.08
CA LEU A 155 0.69 -4.35 -9.30
C LEU A 155 -0.07 -5.15 -8.22
N PRO A 156 0.37 -6.35 -7.79
CA PRO A 156 -0.47 -7.25 -7.01
C PRO A 156 -0.91 -6.75 -5.65
N ALA A 157 -0.11 -5.94 -4.94
CA ALA A 157 -0.49 -5.43 -3.62
C ALA A 157 -0.83 -3.95 -3.66
N GLY A 158 0.17 -3.07 -3.82
CA GLY A 158 -0.05 -1.64 -3.65
C GLY A 158 -0.97 -1.03 -4.72
N ALA A 159 -0.75 -1.35 -5.99
CA ALA A 159 -1.58 -0.81 -7.06
C ALA A 159 -3.00 -1.39 -7.04
N LEU A 160 -3.15 -2.70 -6.75
CA LEU A 160 -4.44 -3.34 -6.61
C LEU A 160 -5.27 -2.75 -5.46
N LEU A 161 -4.65 -2.53 -4.30
CA LEU A 161 -5.30 -1.88 -3.16
C LEU A 161 -5.73 -0.45 -3.52
N ALA A 162 -4.87 0.31 -4.20
CA ALA A 162 -5.19 1.63 -4.71
C ALA A 162 -6.37 1.60 -5.69
N MET A 163 -6.39 0.66 -6.63
CA MET A 163 -7.47 0.50 -7.60
C MET A 163 -8.81 0.23 -6.93
N ASN A 164 -8.85 -0.72 -6.00
CA ASN A 164 -10.08 -1.02 -5.27
C ASN A 164 -10.54 0.16 -4.40
N THR A 165 -9.60 0.93 -3.83
CA THR A 165 -9.91 2.18 -3.11
C THR A 165 -10.57 3.20 -4.04
N VAL A 166 -10.03 3.38 -5.25
CA VAL A 166 -10.60 4.29 -6.25
C VAL A 166 -11.98 3.84 -6.68
N PHE A 167 -12.24 2.54 -6.80
CA PHE A 167 -13.57 2.02 -7.13
C PHE A 167 -14.58 2.34 -6.03
N ALA A 168 -14.23 2.11 -4.77
CA ALA A 168 -15.09 2.45 -3.63
C ALA A 168 -15.34 3.97 -3.53
N ALA A 169 -14.32 4.78 -3.79
CA ALA A 169 -14.47 6.23 -3.86
C ALA A 169 -15.37 6.65 -5.04
N HIS A 170 -15.18 6.06 -6.21
CA HIS A 170 -15.95 6.35 -7.40
C HIS A 170 -17.44 5.99 -7.22
N GLU A 171 -17.75 4.85 -6.59
CA GLU A 171 -19.13 4.49 -6.22
C GLU A 171 -19.78 5.56 -5.32
N HIS A 172 -19.06 6.00 -4.28
CA HIS A 172 -19.54 7.04 -3.38
C HIS A 172 -19.75 8.38 -4.10
N VAL A 173 -18.79 8.79 -4.95
CA VAL A 173 -18.88 10.00 -5.76
C VAL A 173 -20.08 9.94 -6.70
N GLN A 174 -20.31 8.81 -7.37
CA GLN A 174 -21.46 8.63 -8.26
C GLN A 174 -22.80 8.75 -7.51
N GLN A 175 -22.88 8.25 -6.28
CA GLN A 175 -24.07 8.43 -5.46
C GLN A 175 -24.29 9.91 -5.11
N LEU A 176 -23.24 10.61 -4.66
CA LEU A 176 -23.32 12.03 -4.34
C LEU A 176 -23.74 12.87 -5.56
N LEU A 177 -23.19 12.59 -6.74
CA LEU A 177 -23.51 13.32 -7.97
C LEU A 177 -24.96 13.10 -8.44
N LYS A 178 -25.65 12.03 -8.03
CA LYS A 178 -27.07 11.81 -8.33
C LYS A 178 -27.99 12.64 -7.43
N GLU A 179 -27.56 12.90 -6.20
CA GLU A 179 -28.34 13.61 -5.18
C GLU A 179 -28.10 15.13 -5.23
N ARG A 180 -26.99 15.57 -5.83
CA ARG A 180 -26.56 16.96 -5.87
C ARG A 180 -27.01 17.71 -7.13
N PRO A 181 -27.17 19.04 -7.05
CA PRO A 181 -27.30 19.90 -8.21
C PRO A 181 -26.15 19.73 -9.22
N GLU A 182 -26.42 19.99 -10.50
CA GLU A 182 -25.48 19.71 -11.60
C GLU A 182 -24.21 20.58 -11.58
N ASP A 183 -24.27 21.74 -10.93
CA ASP A 183 -23.19 22.69 -10.73
C ASP A 183 -22.28 22.37 -9.53
N GLN A 184 -22.64 21.37 -8.71
CA GLN A 184 -21.87 21.04 -7.52
C GLN A 184 -20.72 20.06 -7.83
N VAL A 185 -19.50 20.49 -7.51
CA VAL A 185 -18.28 19.69 -7.65
C VAL A 185 -18.06 18.82 -6.41
N CYS A 186 -17.75 17.55 -6.63
CA CYS A 186 -17.29 16.61 -5.61
C CYS A 186 -15.79 16.79 -5.36
N LYS A 187 -15.38 16.78 -4.09
CA LYS A 187 -14.00 17.05 -3.69
C LYS A 187 -13.37 15.83 -3.05
N ILE A 188 -12.24 15.39 -3.58
CA ILE A 188 -11.47 14.24 -3.11
C ILE A 188 -10.12 14.73 -2.57
N LEU A 189 -9.79 14.33 -1.35
CA LEU A 189 -8.47 14.54 -0.75
C LEU A 189 -7.72 13.20 -0.67
N ILE A 190 -6.54 13.12 -1.29
CA ILE A 190 -5.63 11.99 -1.14
C ILE A 190 -4.52 12.40 -0.17
N VAL A 191 -4.33 11.65 0.91
CA VAL A 191 -3.32 11.97 1.93
C VAL A 191 -2.11 11.05 1.76
N GLY A 192 -0.94 11.68 1.63
CA GLY A 192 0.35 11.04 1.47
C GLY A 192 0.87 11.11 0.03
N THR A 193 2.18 10.85 -0.12
CA THR A 193 2.90 10.83 -1.41
C THR A 193 3.75 9.57 -1.57
N GLY A 194 3.48 8.55 -0.74
CA GLY A 194 4.09 7.23 -0.87
C GLY A 194 3.51 6.44 -2.05
N GLY A 195 4.07 5.25 -2.29
CA GLY A 195 3.69 4.38 -3.40
C GLY A 195 2.18 4.13 -3.57
N LEU A 196 1.45 3.95 -2.48
CA LEU A 196 -0.02 3.79 -2.51
C LEU A 196 -0.72 5.04 -3.02
N ALA A 197 -0.41 6.20 -2.44
CA ALA A 197 -1.03 7.46 -2.83
C ALA A 197 -0.75 7.83 -4.28
N LEU A 198 0.48 7.57 -4.76
CA LEU A 198 0.86 7.83 -6.15
C LEU A 198 0.12 6.93 -7.14
N TRP A 199 -0.09 5.66 -6.80
CA TRP A 199 -0.95 4.76 -7.57
C TRP A 199 -2.40 5.25 -7.57
N THR A 200 -2.94 5.59 -6.40
CA THR A 200 -4.32 6.08 -6.25
C THR A 200 -4.55 7.33 -7.07
N LEU A 201 -3.61 8.27 -7.09
CA LEU A 201 -3.70 9.49 -7.89
C LEU A 201 -3.80 9.18 -9.40
N ARG A 202 -2.92 8.29 -9.90
CA ARG A 202 -2.88 7.89 -11.32
C ARG A 202 -4.14 7.14 -11.74
N ILE A 203 -4.59 6.20 -10.90
CA ILE A 203 -5.80 5.42 -11.14
C ILE A 203 -7.04 6.32 -11.04
N ALA A 204 -7.11 7.23 -10.07
CA ALA A 204 -8.19 8.19 -9.93
C ALA A 204 -8.25 9.13 -11.15
N ALA A 205 -7.11 9.64 -11.63
CA ALA A 205 -7.07 10.49 -12.82
C ALA A 205 -7.67 9.78 -14.06
N TYR A 206 -7.43 8.47 -14.19
CA TYR A 206 -8.04 7.65 -15.24
C TYR A 206 -9.55 7.45 -15.04
N TYR A 207 -10.00 6.97 -13.87
CA TYR A 207 -11.42 6.64 -13.67
C TYR A 207 -12.34 7.86 -13.55
N PHE A 208 -11.82 9.00 -13.09
CA PHE A 208 -12.56 10.25 -13.02
C PHE A 208 -12.41 11.13 -14.28
N SER A 209 -11.72 10.66 -15.32
CA SER A 209 -11.46 11.45 -16.54
C SER A 209 -12.74 11.97 -17.20
N ASN A 210 -13.81 11.17 -17.18
CA ASN A 210 -15.09 11.50 -17.82
C ASN A 210 -15.94 12.50 -17.01
N VAL A 211 -15.56 12.76 -15.76
CA VAL A 211 -16.28 13.65 -14.83
C VAL A 211 -15.35 14.71 -14.23
N GLN A 212 -14.26 15.06 -14.91
CA GLN A 212 -13.27 16.05 -14.44
C GLN A 212 -13.91 17.40 -14.07
N ASN A 213 -14.95 17.85 -14.78
CA ASN A 213 -15.66 19.09 -14.45
C ASN A 213 -16.52 19.00 -13.18
N LYS A 214 -16.74 17.79 -12.65
CA LYS A 214 -17.56 17.50 -11.46
C LYS A 214 -16.74 16.92 -10.31
N VAL A 215 -15.44 16.68 -10.49
CA VAL A 215 -14.57 16.09 -9.47
C VAL A 215 -13.26 16.86 -9.41
N THR A 216 -12.89 17.32 -8.22
CA THR A 216 -11.57 17.93 -7.96
C THR A 216 -10.78 17.03 -7.03
N ILE A 217 -9.51 16.83 -7.36
CA ILE A 217 -8.59 16.01 -6.57
C ILE A 217 -7.54 16.94 -5.98
N THR A 218 -7.37 16.87 -4.65
CA THR A 218 -6.29 17.53 -3.91
C THR A 218 -5.41 16.48 -3.26
N VAL A 219 -4.09 16.67 -3.28
CA VAL A 219 -3.12 15.79 -2.62
C VAL A 219 -2.53 16.52 -1.42
N ALA A 220 -2.65 15.93 -0.24
CA ALA A 220 -1.94 16.37 0.95
C ALA A 220 -0.59 15.65 1.03
N SER A 221 0.49 16.36 0.74
CA SER A 221 1.84 15.82 0.90
C SER A 221 2.34 15.97 2.34
N LEU A 222 2.99 14.93 2.85
CA LEU A 222 3.65 14.94 4.15
C LEU A 222 5.11 15.44 4.07
N ARG A 223 5.57 15.85 2.89
CA ARG A 223 6.97 16.21 2.60
C ARG A 223 7.05 17.38 1.62
N ASP A 224 8.26 17.89 1.46
CA ASP A 224 8.59 18.85 0.41
C ASP A 224 8.79 18.16 -0.96
N ASP A 225 7.77 17.43 -1.41
CA ASP A 225 7.69 16.82 -2.75
C ASP A 225 6.46 17.35 -3.53
N GLY A 226 5.71 18.27 -2.93
CA GLY A 226 4.46 18.77 -3.50
C GLY A 226 4.64 19.49 -4.84
N LEU A 227 5.79 20.12 -5.06
CA LEU A 227 6.12 20.78 -6.33
C LEU A 227 6.28 19.78 -7.48
N LEU A 228 6.90 18.63 -7.24
CA LEU A 228 7.05 17.57 -8.25
C LEU A 228 5.68 17.00 -8.63
N MET A 229 4.82 16.78 -7.63
CA MET A 229 3.46 16.30 -7.85
C MET A 229 2.60 17.31 -8.63
N ALA A 230 2.69 18.60 -8.30
CA ALA A 230 1.96 19.65 -9.00
C ALA A 230 2.42 19.83 -10.46
N GLN A 231 3.71 19.59 -10.74
CA GLN A 231 4.25 19.60 -12.10
C GLN A 231 3.78 18.39 -12.92
N GLU A 232 3.77 17.21 -12.31
CA GLU A 232 3.36 15.96 -12.97
C GLU A 232 1.84 15.92 -13.23
N PHE A 233 1.04 16.44 -12.30
CA PHE A 233 -0.43 16.48 -12.39
C PHE A 233 -0.94 17.92 -12.43
N GLN A 234 -0.95 18.52 -13.63
CA GLN A 234 -1.37 19.93 -13.84
C GLN A 234 -2.79 20.26 -13.35
N GLN A 235 -3.65 19.26 -13.13
CA GLN A 235 -5.04 19.43 -12.70
C GLN A 235 -5.28 19.06 -11.23
N VAL A 236 -4.21 18.92 -10.43
CA VAL A 236 -4.31 18.49 -9.03
C VAL A 236 -3.79 19.59 -8.11
N ASN A 237 -4.60 19.97 -7.13
CA ASN A 237 -4.15 20.89 -6.09
C ASN A 237 -3.24 20.13 -5.12
N VAL A 238 -2.20 20.79 -4.62
CA VAL A 238 -1.30 20.18 -3.64
C VAL A 238 -1.23 21.06 -2.39
N VAL A 239 -1.36 20.42 -1.23
CA VAL A 239 -1.20 21.06 0.08
C VAL A 239 -0.16 20.33 0.91
N GLU A 240 0.71 21.06 1.57
CA GLU A 240 1.71 20.47 2.46
C GLU A 240 1.15 20.31 3.88
N TRP A 241 1.26 19.10 4.41
CA TRP A 241 0.99 18.70 5.78
C TRP A 241 2.30 18.64 6.57
N ASN A 242 2.86 19.81 6.82
CA ASN A 242 4.04 19.96 7.67
C ASN A 242 3.67 19.76 9.14
N GLU A 243 4.08 18.63 9.71
CA GLU A 243 3.77 18.24 11.09
C GLU A 243 4.31 19.20 12.15
N GLY A 244 5.24 20.11 11.80
CA GLY A 244 5.72 21.19 12.66
C GLY A 244 4.76 22.38 12.78
N LEU A 245 3.73 22.46 11.94
CA LEU A 245 2.72 23.52 12.00
C LEU A 245 1.57 23.15 12.96
N TYR A 246 0.86 24.20 13.41
CA TYR A 246 -0.33 24.04 14.24
C TYR A 246 -1.46 23.36 13.48
N GLU A 247 -2.17 22.46 14.17
CA GLU A 247 -3.20 21.62 13.55
C GLU A 247 -4.31 22.45 12.89
N LYS A 248 -4.75 23.54 13.53
CA LYS A 248 -5.77 24.45 12.97
C LYS A 248 -5.33 25.05 11.64
N GLN A 249 -4.05 25.45 11.53
CA GLN A 249 -3.50 26.03 10.31
C GLN A 249 -3.43 25.00 9.17
N LEU A 250 -3.05 23.75 9.48
CA LEU A 250 -3.05 22.67 8.49
C LEU A 250 -4.45 22.39 7.95
N ILE A 251 -5.45 22.37 8.83
CA ILE A 251 -6.86 22.18 8.45
C ILE A 251 -7.34 23.34 7.58
N GLU A 252 -7.09 24.59 7.98
CA GLU A 252 -7.47 25.80 7.22
C GLU A 252 -6.84 25.81 5.83
N ARG A 253 -5.52 25.55 5.73
CA ARG A 253 -4.81 25.46 4.44
C ARG A 253 -5.32 24.34 3.55
N THR A 254 -5.67 23.20 4.15
CA THR A 254 -6.24 22.07 3.40
C THR A 254 -7.62 22.42 2.85
N MET A 255 -8.48 23.04 3.67
CA MET A 255 -9.78 23.50 3.20
C MET A 255 -9.66 24.58 2.13
N ASP A 256 -8.70 25.51 2.25
CA ASP A 256 -8.45 26.52 1.22
C ASP A 256 -8.04 25.89 -0.12
N ALA A 257 -7.07 24.95 -0.09
CA ALA A 257 -6.63 24.22 -1.29
C ALA A 257 -7.74 23.36 -1.91
N CYS A 258 -8.63 22.80 -1.10
CA CYS A 258 -9.81 22.06 -1.54
C CYS A 258 -11.01 22.96 -1.88
N GLN A 259 -10.90 24.28 -1.70
CA GLN A 259 -11.99 25.26 -1.84
C GLN A 259 -13.22 24.94 -0.96
N GLY A 260 -12.99 24.41 0.24
CA GLY A 260 -13.99 24.07 1.25
C GLY A 260 -13.77 22.69 1.87
N GLN A 261 -14.82 22.15 2.49
CA GLN A 261 -14.82 20.77 2.97
C GLN A 261 -14.80 19.78 1.81
N VAL A 262 -14.25 18.59 2.07
CA VAL A 262 -14.15 17.51 1.09
C VAL A 262 -15.21 16.44 1.32
N ASP A 263 -15.54 15.71 0.26
CA ASP A 263 -16.56 14.66 0.27
C ASP A 263 -15.96 13.28 0.50
N VAL A 264 -14.76 13.08 -0.05
CA VAL A 264 -13.99 11.84 0.07
C VAL A 264 -12.60 12.17 0.55
N VAL A 265 -12.12 11.43 1.54
CA VAL A 265 -10.70 11.38 1.90
C VAL A 265 -10.18 9.96 1.69
N ILE A 266 -9.02 9.83 1.05
CA ILE A 266 -8.26 8.58 0.98
C ILE A 266 -7.00 8.79 1.83
N ASP A 267 -7.00 8.26 3.04
CA ASP A 267 -5.96 8.51 4.04
C ASP A 267 -5.04 7.30 4.20
N TYR A 268 -3.88 7.35 3.55
CA TYR A 268 -2.79 6.38 3.74
C TYR A 268 -1.89 6.74 4.92
N GLY A 269 -2.21 7.81 5.65
CA GLY A 269 -1.55 8.18 6.89
C GLY A 269 -1.83 7.15 7.98
N THR A 270 -0.80 6.86 8.77
CA THR A 270 -0.84 5.80 9.78
C THR A 270 -1.02 6.34 11.20
N THR A 271 -1.34 7.61 11.38
CA THR A 271 -1.37 8.25 12.71
C THR A 271 -2.78 8.74 13.08
N SER A 272 -3.04 8.79 14.39
CA SER A 272 -4.26 9.41 14.92
C SER A 272 -4.36 10.89 14.54
N ARG A 273 -3.22 11.57 14.39
CA ARG A 273 -3.18 12.99 14.00
C ARG A 273 -3.61 13.18 12.54
N SER A 274 -3.12 12.32 11.63
CA SER A 274 -3.55 12.29 10.22
C SER A 274 -5.06 12.11 10.09
N LEU A 275 -5.59 11.04 10.70
CA LEU A 275 -7.03 10.74 10.62
C LEU A 275 -7.88 11.83 11.27
N HIS A 276 -7.42 12.41 12.39
CA HIS A 276 -8.10 13.56 12.99
C HIS A 276 -8.21 14.72 11.99
N ARG A 277 -7.11 15.09 11.32
CA ARG A 277 -7.07 16.16 10.32
C ARG A 277 -8.01 15.88 9.15
N SER A 278 -7.97 14.66 8.63
CA SER A 278 -8.86 14.15 7.58
C SER A 278 -10.33 14.36 7.96
N LEU A 279 -10.73 13.97 9.17
CA LEU A 279 -12.11 14.15 9.67
C LEU A 279 -12.51 15.62 9.94
N GLN A 280 -11.56 16.54 10.13
CA GLN A 280 -11.86 17.97 10.21
C GLN A 280 -12.11 18.58 8.83
N CYS A 281 -11.43 18.08 7.80
CA CYS A 281 -11.60 18.54 6.42
C CYS A 281 -12.84 17.92 5.77
N LEU A 282 -13.28 16.75 6.24
CA LEU A 282 -14.41 16.00 5.70
C LEU A 282 -15.76 16.70 6.01
N GLY A 283 -16.62 16.81 5.00
CA GLY A 283 -17.96 17.36 5.13
C GLY A 283 -18.95 16.37 5.76
N LYS A 284 -20.14 16.87 6.10
CA LYS A 284 -21.26 16.02 6.53
C LYS A 284 -21.66 15.05 5.41
N GLY A 285 -21.85 13.78 5.76
CA GLY A 285 -22.15 12.69 4.83
C GLY A 285 -20.93 12.12 4.10
N GLY A 286 -19.76 12.77 4.22
CA GLY A 286 -18.55 12.33 3.55
C GLY A 286 -17.99 11.03 4.10
N VAL A 287 -17.02 10.47 3.38
CA VAL A 287 -16.32 9.23 3.74
C VAL A 287 -14.80 9.42 3.76
N VAL A 288 -14.14 8.83 4.76
CA VAL A 288 -12.70 8.61 4.75
C VAL A 288 -12.40 7.12 4.61
N PHE A 289 -11.58 6.77 3.62
CA PHE A 289 -11.03 5.43 3.41
C PHE A 289 -9.66 5.34 4.06
N VAL A 290 -9.45 4.32 4.90
CA VAL A 290 -8.17 4.05 5.56
C VAL A 290 -7.78 2.59 5.38
N ILE A 291 -6.48 2.29 5.41
CA ILE A 291 -6.01 0.90 5.39
C ILE A 291 -6.54 0.11 6.60
N LYS A 292 -6.79 -1.19 6.42
CA LYS A 292 -7.47 -2.04 7.40
C LYS A 292 -6.80 -2.04 8.78
N GLU A 293 -5.48 -2.15 8.83
CA GLU A 293 -4.71 -2.13 10.08
C GLU A 293 -4.86 -0.80 10.84
N VAL A 294 -5.03 0.30 10.10
CA VAL A 294 -5.26 1.64 10.68
C VAL A 294 -6.70 1.76 11.15
N ALA A 295 -7.68 1.26 10.37
CA ALA A 295 -9.08 1.18 10.78
C ALA A 295 -9.22 0.41 12.10
N ASP A 296 -8.69 -0.81 12.19
CA ASP A 296 -8.80 -1.67 13.38
C ASP A 296 -8.28 -0.97 14.64
N ARG A 297 -7.19 -0.20 14.50
CA ARG A 297 -6.57 0.52 15.62
C ARG A 297 -7.26 1.83 15.97
N LEU A 298 -7.76 2.57 14.98
CA LEU A 298 -8.23 3.96 15.18
C LEU A 298 -9.75 4.09 15.22
N LEU A 299 -10.52 3.20 14.58
CA LEU A 299 -11.98 3.22 14.63
C LEU A 299 -12.54 3.31 16.06
N PRO A 300 -12.05 2.54 17.06
CA PRO A 300 -12.56 2.65 18.42
C PRO A 300 -12.40 4.04 19.05
N LYS A 301 -11.43 4.83 18.56
CA LYS A 301 -11.16 6.19 19.06
C LYS A 301 -11.97 7.27 18.33
N PHE A 302 -12.36 7.02 17.09
CA PHE A 302 -12.95 8.03 16.20
C PHE A 302 -14.43 7.78 15.88
N SER A 303 -14.96 6.57 16.07
CA SER A 303 -16.33 6.20 15.70
C SER A 303 -17.39 7.17 16.24
N LYS A 304 -17.40 7.38 17.56
CA LYS A 304 -18.36 8.30 18.21
C LYS A 304 -18.32 9.70 17.61
N ARG A 305 -17.12 10.22 17.35
CA ARG A 305 -16.95 11.57 16.79
C ARG A 305 -17.36 11.64 15.33
N ALA A 306 -17.13 10.57 14.56
CA ALA A 306 -17.59 10.46 13.18
C ALA A 306 -19.13 10.44 13.13
N ASP A 307 -19.77 9.67 14.01
CA ASP A 307 -21.24 9.61 14.13
C ASP A 307 -21.84 10.97 14.48
N GLU A 308 -21.30 11.66 15.48
CA GLU A 308 -21.72 13.02 15.88
C GLU A 308 -21.62 14.03 14.71
N ARG A 309 -20.65 13.84 13.82
CA ARG A 309 -20.42 14.68 12.62
C ARG A 309 -21.11 14.15 11.37
N GLN A 310 -21.79 13.01 11.47
CA GLN A 310 -22.43 12.30 10.36
C GLN A 310 -21.43 12.00 9.23
N GLN A 311 -20.25 11.52 9.60
CA GLN A 311 -19.15 11.14 8.71
C GLN A 311 -18.94 9.63 8.76
N ASN A 312 -18.38 9.06 7.68
CA ASN A 312 -18.11 7.64 7.59
C ASN A 312 -16.61 7.37 7.59
N ILE A 313 -16.16 6.36 8.34
CA ILE A 313 -14.79 5.83 8.26
C ILE A 313 -14.90 4.40 7.74
N LYS A 314 -14.28 4.10 6.61
CA LYS A 314 -14.31 2.77 5.97
C LYS A 314 -12.91 2.20 5.83
N SER A 315 -12.76 0.91 6.10
CA SER A 315 -11.55 0.16 5.74
C SER A 315 -11.49 -0.03 4.23
N ILE A 316 -10.28 0.01 3.69
CA ILE A 316 -10.00 -0.41 2.33
C ILE A 316 -9.88 -1.94 2.32
N GLU A 317 -10.65 -2.57 1.44
CA GLU A 317 -10.55 -4.02 1.21
C GLU A 317 -9.55 -4.33 0.08
N PRO A 318 -8.95 -5.53 0.07
CA PRO A 318 -8.14 -5.99 -1.06
C PRO A 318 -8.94 -6.02 -2.36
N GLY A 319 -8.29 -5.76 -3.49
CA GLY A 319 -8.92 -5.86 -4.80
C GLY A 319 -9.07 -7.31 -5.28
N SER A 320 -9.91 -7.52 -6.27
CA SER A 320 -10.18 -8.84 -6.85
C SER A 320 -9.15 -9.25 -7.91
N LEU A 321 -9.17 -10.52 -8.28
CA LEU A 321 -8.32 -11.04 -9.36
C LEU A 321 -8.66 -10.41 -10.73
N ASP A 322 -9.95 -10.12 -10.96
CA ASP A 322 -10.41 -9.45 -12.17
C ASP A 322 -9.90 -8.01 -12.23
N GLN A 323 -9.93 -7.28 -11.10
CA GLN A 323 -9.35 -5.95 -11.00
C GLN A 323 -7.84 -5.98 -11.27
N LEU A 324 -7.11 -6.97 -10.74
CA LEU A 324 -5.68 -7.08 -11.01
C LEU A 324 -5.41 -7.37 -12.50
N SER A 325 -6.23 -8.21 -13.11
CA SER A 325 -6.14 -8.51 -14.55
C SER A 325 -6.43 -7.27 -15.41
N GLU A 326 -7.47 -6.50 -15.07
CA GLU A 326 -7.76 -5.21 -15.71
C GLU A 326 -6.59 -4.23 -15.54
N LEU A 327 -6.05 -4.12 -14.33
CA LEU A 327 -4.93 -3.23 -14.03
C LEU A 327 -3.69 -3.54 -14.86
N VAL A 328 -3.36 -4.82 -15.02
CA VAL A 328 -2.27 -5.27 -15.90
C VAL A 328 -2.48 -4.76 -17.32
N GLN A 329 -3.70 -4.87 -17.86
CA GLN A 329 -4.02 -4.39 -19.22
C GLN A 329 -3.95 -2.86 -19.33
N LEU A 330 -4.44 -2.13 -18.33
CA LEU A 330 -4.41 -0.66 -18.31
C LEU A 330 -2.98 -0.13 -18.27
N VAL A 331 -2.10 -0.75 -17.47
CA VAL A 331 -0.69 -0.38 -17.39
C VAL A 331 0.06 -0.81 -18.65
N ALA A 332 -0.18 -2.03 -19.16
CA ALA A 332 0.46 -2.52 -20.39
C ALA A 332 0.10 -1.67 -21.61
N SER A 333 -1.13 -1.15 -21.68
CA SER A 333 -1.58 -0.29 -22.77
C SER A 333 -1.16 1.17 -22.63
N GLY A 334 -0.49 1.54 -21.52
CA GLY A 334 -0.07 2.91 -21.24
C GLY A 334 -1.21 3.86 -20.85
N LYS A 335 -2.43 3.34 -20.58
CA LYS A 335 -3.57 4.15 -20.12
C LYS A 335 -3.38 4.64 -18.68
N ILE A 336 -2.68 3.85 -17.87
CA ILE A 336 -2.26 4.22 -16.52
C ILE A 336 -0.74 4.06 -16.47
N GLU A 337 -0.04 5.18 -16.34
CA GLU A 337 1.40 5.16 -16.14
C GLU A 337 1.74 4.70 -14.71
N PRO A 338 2.79 3.88 -14.50
CA PRO A 338 3.21 3.52 -13.15
C PRO A 338 3.86 4.71 -12.44
N PRO A 339 3.82 4.75 -11.09
CA PRO A 339 4.55 5.76 -10.34
C PRO A 339 6.07 5.58 -10.46
N PRO A 340 6.87 6.62 -10.14
CA PRO A 340 8.32 6.52 -10.05
C PRO A 340 8.74 5.31 -9.23
N HIS A 341 9.75 4.59 -9.72
CA HIS A 341 10.29 3.44 -9.02
C HIS A 341 11.78 3.29 -9.30
N THR A 342 12.49 2.70 -8.35
CA THR A 342 13.91 2.38 -8.48
C THR A 342 14.13 0.89 -8.27
N VAL A 343 14.93 0.29 -9.15
CA VAL A 343 15.25 -1.14 -9.12
C VAL A 343 16.64 -1.33 -8.54
N TYR A 344 16.71 -2.07 -7.45
CA TYR A 344 17.93 -2.41 -6.73
C TYR A 344 18.24 -3.90 -6.91
N PRO A 345 19.52 -4.30 -6.94
CA PRO A 345 19.90 -5.70 -6.75
C PRO A 345 19.33 -6.23 -5.43
N ALA A 346 18.90 -7.48 -5.39
CA ALA A 346 18.34 -8.09 -4.18
C ALA A 346 19.36 -8.08 -3.03
N GLU A 347 20.65 -8.18 -3.32
CA GLU A 347 21.76 -8.12 -2.35
C GLU A 347 21.79 -6.80 -1.58
N GLU A 348 21.25 -5.72 -2.15
CA GLU A 348 21.17 -4.39 -1.53
C GLU A 348 19.92 -4.22 -0.64
N ALA A 349 19.14 -5.28 -0.39
CA ALA A 349 17.88 -5.18 0.35
C ALA A 349 17.99 -4.44 1.69
N MET A 350 19.11 -4.59 2.40
CA MET A 350 19.33 -3.91 3.69
C MET A 350 19.42 -2.39 3.52
N ASP A 351 20.18 -1.94 2.52
CA ASP A 351 20.29 -0.52 2.18
C ASP A 351 18.94 0.02 1.68
N VAL A 352 18.22 -0.76 0.88
CA VAL A 352 16.87 -0.40 0.42
C VAL A 352 15.91 -0.20 1.59
N VAL A 353 15.90 -1.09 2.59
CA VAL A 353 15.09 -0.89 3.80
C VAL A 353 15.51 0.37 4.54
N HIS A 354 16.81 0.60 4.70
CA HIS A 354 17.31 1.81 5.36
C HIS A 354 16.80 3.07 4.65
N LYS A 355 16.93 3.14 3.31
CA LYS A 355 16.44 4.24 2.48
C LYS A 355 14.92 4.39 2.57
N LEU A 356 14.16 3.28 2.61
CA LEU A 356 12.71 3.32 2.79
C LEU A 356 12.31 3.91 4.16
N CYS A 357 12.98 3.49 5.24
CA CYS A 357 12.76 4.02 6.59
C CYS A 357 13.07 5.52 6.68
N HIS A 358 14.17 5.94 6.06
CA HIS A 358 14.60 7.33 5.99
C HIS A 358 13.93 8.12 4.89
N SER A 359 12.95 7.52 4.21
CA SER A 359 12.12 8.24 3.26
C SER A 359 12.90 8.78 2.04
N GLU A 360 14.06 8.18 1.74
CA GLU A 360 15.02 8.61 0.71
C GLU A 360 14.70 8.06 -0.69
N ILE A 361 13.79 7.07 -0.77
CA ILE A 361 13.32 6.54 -2.06
C ILE A 361 12.09 7.32 -2.51
N GLN A 362 12.17 7.89 -3.71
CA GLN A 362 11.02 8.46 -4.39
C GLN A 362 10.17 7.36 -5.01
N GLY A 363 8.88 7.33 -4.67
CA GLY A 363 7.93 6.35 -5.20
C GLY A 363 8.13 4.93 -4.65
N ARG A 364 8.47 3.96 -5.50
CA ARG A 364 8.57 2.53 -5.16
C ARG A 364 9.99 1.99 -5.22
N ALA A 365 10.31 1.04 -4.35
CA ALA A 365 11.53 0.25 -4.41
C ALA A 365 11.22 -1.16 -4.90
N ILE A 366 12.04 -1.67 -5.82
CA ILE A 366 11.95 -3.02 -6.37
C ILE A 366 13.28 -3.72 -6.16
N LEU A 367 13.25 -4.94 -5.61
CA LEU A 367 14.41 -5.82 -5.53
C LEU A 367 14.42 -6.73 -6.74
N ARG A 368 15.59 -6.90 -7.34
CA ARG A 368 15.81 -7.71 -8.53
C ARG A 368 16.75 -8.86 -8.21
N PHE A 369 16.28 -10.08 -8.41
CA PHE A 369 17.00 -11.32 -8.09
C PHE A 369 17.80 -11.85 -9.29
N TYR A 370 17.34 -11.55 -10.50
CA TYR A 370 18.02 -11.93 -11.74
C TYR A 370 18.10 -10.73 -12.69
N PRO A 371 19.11 -10.66 -13.58
CA PRO A 371 19.09 -9.72 -14.68
C PRO A 371 17.75 -9.81 -15.44
N ALA A 372 17.14 -8.67 -15.73
CA ALA A 372 16.02 -8.62 -16.64
C ALA A 372 16.61 -8.73 -18.05
N ASP A 373 16.24 -9.76 -18.79
CA ASP A 373 16.61 -9.92 -20.20
C ASP A 373 16.09 -8.75 -21.05
#